data_AF-A0A959PY80-F1
#
_entry.id   AF-A0A959PY80-F1
#
_cell.length_a   1.000
_cell.length_b   1.000
_cell.length_c   1.000
_cell.angle_alpha   90.00
_cell.angle_beta   90.00
_cell.angle_gamma   90.00
#
_symmetry.space_group_name_H-M   'P 1'
#
loop_
_entity.id
_entity.type
_entity.pdbx_description
1 polymer ?
#
loop_
_entity_poly.entity_id
_entity_poly.type
_entity_poly.pdbx_seq_one_letter_code
_entity_poly.pdbx_strand_id
1 'polypeptide(L)'
;MMLNSRKITAFLMFLSMGFHACKQLEKDSPQPTYPDLNIYLTRFEEEARSRSYDVDLSEVLAVYSDQIIVEGKSYCGYGYSNYSGTGTRRIVISKSASCRWLDRSDIERENLFFHE
;
A
#
# COMPACT_ATOMS: atom_id res chain seq x y z
N MET A 1 14.62 1.28 67.35
CA MET A 1 13.53 0.31 67.58
C MET A 1 13.22 -0.36 66.25
N MET A 2 13.49 -1.66 66.16
CA MET A 2 13.62 -2.43 64.92
C MET A 2 12.32 -2.51 64.13
N LEU A 3 12.32 -2.04 62.88
CA LEU A 3 11.24 -2.37 61.94
C LEU A 3 11.40 -3.81 61.45
N ASN A 4 10.31 -4.57 61.59
CA ASN A 4 10.22 -6.01 61.51
C ASN A 4 10.28 -6.52 60.06
N SER A 5 11.46 -7.01 59.64
CA SER A 5 11.80 -7.46 58.27
C SER A 5 11.10 -8.76 57.80
N ARG A 6 10.15 -9.32 58.57
CA ARG A 6 9.60 -10.67 58.32
C ARG A 6 8.27 -10.73 57.57
N LYS A 7 7.65 -9.61 57.21
CA LYS A 7 6.32 -9.60 56.56
C LYS A 7 6.30 -9.14 55.10
N ILE A 8 7.42 -8.70 54.54
CA ILE A 8 7.46 -8.10 53.19
C ILE A 8 7.68 -9.16 52.09
N THR A 9 8.22 -10.33 52.45
CA THR A 9 8.61 -11.35 51.47
C THR A 9 7.45 -12.12 50.85
N ALA A 10 6.26 -12.14 51.48
CA ALA A 10 5.11 -12.88 50.96
C ALA A 10 4.31 -12.11 49.88
N PHE A 11 4.44 -10.79 49.82
CA PHE A 11 3.66 -9.97 48.87
C PHE A 11 4.28 -9.95 47.46
N LEU A 12 5.57 -10.28 47.34
CA LEU A 12 6.32 -10.27 46.08
C LEU A 12 6.17 -11.56 45.25
N MET A 13 5.66 -12.65 45.83
CA MET A 13 5.52 -13.93 45.12
C MET A 13 4.20 -14.06 44.34
N PHE A 14 3.19 -13.24 44.65
CA PHE A 14 1.90 -13.25 43.94
C PHE A 14 1.86 -12.32 42.72
N LEU A 15 2.87 -11.44 42.55
CA LEU A 15 2.92 -10.45 41.48
C LEU A 15 3.59 -10.97 40.19
N SER A 16 4.02 -12.23 40.15
CA SER A 16 4.73 -12.82 39.00
C SER A 16 3.88 -13.72 38.10
N MET A 17 2.60 -13.95 38.43
CA MET A 17 1.68 -14.79 37.63
C MET A 17 0.88 -14.02 36.56
N GLY A 18 1.19 -12.74 36.31
CA GLY A 18 0.40 -11.87 35.42
C GLY A 18 0.86 -11.73 33.97
N PHE A 19 1.97 -12.36 33.55
CA PHE A 19 2.54 -12.11 32.21
C PHE A 19 2.49 -13.31 31.26
N HIS A 20 1.45 -14.14 31.34
CA HIS A 20 1.01 -14.92 30.17
C HIS A 20 -0.07 -14.12 29.44
N ALA A 21 0.31 -12.93 28.97
CA ALA A 21 -0.43 -12.24 27.93
C ALA A 21 -0.36 -13.15 26.69
N CYS A 22 -1.49 -13.77 26.41
CA CYS A 22 -1.75 -14.57 25.22
C CYS A 22 -1.18 -13.83 24.00
N LYS A 23 -0.14 -14.38 23.36
CA LYS A 23 0.24 -13.96 22.01
C LYS A 23 -0.90 -14.39 21.10
N GLN A 24 -1.88 -13.52 20.95
CA GLN A 24 -2.93 -13.69 19.97
C GLN A 24 -2.24 -13.58 18.61
N LEU A 25 -1.96 -14.73 18.01
CA LEU A 25 -1.57 -14.83 16.61
C LEU A 25 -2.61 -14.03 15.82
N GLU A 26 -2.18 -12.90 15.27
CA GLU A 26 -2.91 -12.12 14.27
C GLU A 26 -3.20 -13.08 13.12
N LYS A 27 -4.37 -13.70 13.18
CA LYS A 27 -4.89 -14.63 12.20
C LYS A 27 -5.25 -13.79 10.99
N ASP A 28 -4.45 -13.91 9.93
CA ASP A 28 -4.74 -13.56 8.53
C ASP A 28 -5.94 -12.62 8.38
N SER A 29 -5.72 -11.33 8.62
CA SER A 29 -6.66 -10.34 8.09
C SER A 29 -6.64 -10.50 6.56
N PRO A 30 -7.79 -10.69 5.90
CA PRO A 30 -7.82 -10.80 4.44
C PRO A 30 -7.17 -9.56 3.85
N GLN A 31 -6.04 -9.75 3.16
CA GLN A 31 -5.39 -8.66 2.43
C GLN A 31 -6.40 -8.13 1.41
N PRO A 32 -6.58 -6.80 1.32
CA PRO A 32 -7.56 -6.25 0.39
C PRO A 32 -7.17 -6.59 -1.04
N THR A 33 -8.14 -7.08 -1.82
CA THR A 33 -7.94 -7.39 -3.24
C THR A 33 -7.88 -6.11 -4.05
N TYR A 34 -6.76 -5.87 -4.72
CA TYR A 34 -6.58 -4.73 -5.62
C TYR A 34 -7.12 -5.06 -7.03
N PRO A 35 -7.75 -4.09 -7.72
CA PRO A 35 -8.23 -4.30 -9.09
C PRO A 35 -7.07 -4.50 -10.06
N ASP A 36 -7.33 -5.14 -11.20
CA ASP A 36 -6.35 -5.19 -12.29
C ASP A 36 -6.16 -3.78 -12.87
N LEU A 37 -4.91 -3.32 -12.93
CA LEU A 37 -4.57 -2.01 -13.47
C LEU A 37 -4.64 -1.95 -15.00
N ASN A 38 -4.58 -3.10 -15.68
CA ASN A 38 -4.63 -3.13 -17.15
C ASN A 38 -5.96 -2.60 -17.70
N ILE A 39 -7.03 -2.64 -16.90
CA ILE A 39 -8.33 -2.09 -17.31
C ILE A 39 -8.23 -0.60 -17.69
N TYR A 40 -7.37 0.16 -17.01
CA TYR A 40 -7.20 1.59 -17.28
C TYR A 40 -6.46 1.81 -18.61
N LEU A 41 -5.44 1.00 -18.90
CA LEU A 41 -4.74 1.02 -20.18
C LEU A 41 -5.69 0.69 -21.33
N THR A 42 -6.46 -0.40 -21.20
CA THR A 42 -7.44 -0.82 -22.22
C THR A 42 -8.47 0.26 -22.49
N ARG A 43 -9.07 0.85 -21.44
CA ARG A 43 -10.07 1.93 -21.60
C ARG A 43 -9.49 3.15 -22.30
N PHE A 44 -8.24 3.52 -21.97
CA PHE A 44 -7.58 4.64 -22.61
C PHE A 44 -7.31 4.37 -24.10
N GLU A 45 -6.83 3.17 -24.46
CA GLU A 45 -6.65 2.79 -25.87
C GLU A 45 -7.97 2.78 -26.64
N GLU A 46 -9.05 2.27 -26.04
CA GLU A 46 -10.38 2.28 -26.63
C GLU A 46 -10.90 3.70 -26.86
N GLU A 47 -10.72 4.60 -25.88
CA GLU A 47 -11.10 6.01 -26.01
C GLU A 47 -10.26 6.70 -27.10
N ALA A 48 -8.94 6.49 -27.12
CA ALA A 48 -8.05 7.04 -28.13
C ALA A 48 -8.47 6.59 -29.54
N ARG A 49 -8.74 5.29 -29.71
CA ARG A 49 -9.22 4.71 -30.98
C ARG A 49 -10.56 5.29 -31.40
N SER A 50 -11.49 5.50 -30.47
CA SER A 50 -12.79 6.13 -30.75
C SER A 50 -12.65 7.54 -31.31
N ARG A 51 -11.54 8.21 -30.98
CA ARG A 51 -11.16 9.55 -31.45
C ARG A 51 -10.19 9.52 -32.63
N SER A 52 -10.01 8.37 -33.28
CA SER A 52 -9.10 8.17 -34.42
C SER A 52 -7.62 8.41 -34.10
N TYR A 53 -7.21 8.27 -32.83
CA TYR A 53 -5.80 8.20 -32.46
C TYR A 53 -5.35 6.74 -32.41
N ASP A 54 -4.14 6.49 -32.91
CA ASP A 54 -3.48 5.19 -32.81
C ASP A 54 -2.42 5.27 -31.71
N VAL A 55 -2.71 4.64 -30.57
CA VAL A 55 -1.85 4.61 -29.39
C VAL A 55 -1.62 3.15 -29.02
N ASP A 56 -0.35 2.77 -28.86
CA ASP A 56 0.06 1.44 -28.42
C ASP A 56 0.65 1.50 -27.00
N LEU A 57 -0.12 0.99 -26.04
CA LEU A 57 0.27 0.82 -24.65
C LEU A 57 0.59 -0.65 -24.31
N SER A 58 0.69 -1.54 -25.29
CA SER A 58 0.95 -2.98 -25.06
C SER A 58 2.27 -3.25 -24.31
N GLU A 59 3.26 -2.36 -24.47
CA GLU A 59 4.55 -2.42 -23.78
C GLU A 59 4.59 -1.62 -22.46
N VAL A 60 3.49 -0.96 -22.07
CA VAL A 60 3.41 -0.21 -20.81
C VAL A 60 3.04 -1.16 -19.68
N LEU A 61 3.89 -1.22 -18.65
CA LEU A 61 3.62 -2.03 -17.47
C LEU A 61 2.88 -1.23 -16.41
N ALA A 62 1.72 -1.71 -15.95
CA ALA A 62 1.01 -1.14 -14.81
C ALA A 62 1.17 -2.04 -13.57
N VAL A 63 1.66 -1.48 -12.46
CA VAL A 63 1.92 -2.26 -11.23
C VAL A 63 1.56 -1.52 -9.95
N TYR A 64 1.34 -2.28 -8.89
CA TYR A 64 1.25 -1.75 -7.54
C TYR A 64 2.62 -1.69 -6.84
N SER A 65 2.80 -0.69 -5.98
CA SER A 65 3.92 -0.57 -5.03
C SER A 65 3.37 -0.20 -3.65
N ASP A 66 4.09 -0.52 -2.58
CA ASP A 66 3.68 -0.12 -1.22
C ASP A 66 3.73 1.40 -1.04
N GLN A 67 4.76 2.04 -1.59
CA GLN A 67 4.93 3.48 -1.63
C GLN A 67 5.63 3.90 -2.93
N ILE A 68 5.43 5.15 -3.33
CA ILE A 68 6.15 5.80 -4.43
C ILE A 68 6.83 7.04 -3.87
N ILE A 69 8.16 7.08 -3.95
CA ILE A 69 8.95 8.24 -3.55
C ILE A 69 9.83 8.63 -4.73
N VAL A 70 9.62 9.83 -5.26
CA VAL A 70 10.42 10.40 -6.35
C VAL A 70 10.95 11.74 -5.87
N GLU A 71 12.29 11.91 -5.89
CA GLU A 71 12.96 13.14 -5.44
C GLU A 71 12.56 13.61 -4.02
N GLY A 72 12.30 12.65 -3.12
CA GLY A 72 11.90 12.92 -1.73
C GLY A 72 10.43 13.28 -1.54
N LYS A 73 9.62 13.28 -2.60
CA LYS A 73 8.17 13.50 -2.53
C LYS A 73 7.41 12.19 -2.68
N SER A 74 6.32 12.06 -1.94
CA SER A 74 5.42 10.89 -2.01
C SER A 74 4.34 11.13 -3.06
N TYR A 75 4.05 10.09 -3.86
CA TYR A 75 3.05 10.10 -4.92
C TYR A 75 2.05 8.95 -4.76
N CYS A 76 0.87 9.08 -5.36
CA CYS A 76 -0.16 8.04 -5.35
C CYS A 76 -0.21 7.21 -6.64
N GLY A 77 0.27 7.79 -7.73
CA GLY A 77 0.45 7.26 -9.06
C GLY A 77 1.67 7.95 -9.68
N TYR A 78 2.46 7.22 -10.46
CA TYR A 78 3.60 7.82 -11.16
C TYR A 78 3.93 7.07 -12.44
N GLY A 79 4.08 7.81 -13.54
CA GLY A 79 4.49 7.30 -14.83
C GLY A 79 6.00 7.46 -15.05
N TYR A 80 6.69 6.34 -15.26
CA TYR A 80 8.09 6.30 -15.68
C TYR A 80 8.16 6.07 -17.19
N SER A 81 8.82 6.97 -17.91
CA SER A 81 9.18 6.77 -19.32
C SER A 81 10.32 5.76 -19.48
N ASN A 82 11.18 5.64 -18.46
CA ASN A 82 12.28 4.70 -18.40
C ASN A 82 12.52 4.27 -16.94
N TYR A 83 11.81 3.22 -16.50
CA TYR A 83 11.92 2.74 -15.12
C TYR A 83 13.32 2.17 -14.84
N SER A 84 14.05 2.78 -13.91
CA SER A 84 15.39 2.33 -13.48
C SER A 84 16.41 2.17 -14.61
N GLY A 85 16.27 2.94 -15.71
CA GLY A 85 17.22 2.88 -16.84
C GLY A 85 17.05 1.67 -17.77
N THR A 86 15.98 0.89 -17.63
CA THR A 86 15.72 -0.35 -18.40
C THR A 86 15.11 -0.14 -19.79
N GLY A 87 14.64 1.07 -20.09
CA GLY A 87 13.82 1.38 -21.27
C GLY A 87 12.34 1.04 -21.10
N THR A 88 11.93 0.46 -19.97
CA THR A 88 10.53 0.08 -19.73
C THR A 88 9.69 1.28 -19.34
N ARG A 89 8.61 1.51 -20.10
CA ARG A 89 7.52 2.41 -19.72
C ARG A 89 6.68 1.74 -18.62
N ARG A 90 6.51 2.42 -17.49
CA ARG A 90 5.84 1.84 -16.31
C ARG A 90 4.97 2.85 -15.59
N ILE A 91 3.72 2.48 -15.30
CA ILE A 91 2.85 3.20 -14.37
C ILE A 91 2.85 2.44 -13.04
N VAL A 92 3.10 3.15 -11.96
CA VAL A 92 3.12 2.58 -10.61
C VAL A 92 2.03 3.24 -9.79
N ILE A 93 1.22 2.43 -9.09
CA ILE A 93 0.16 2.90 -8.18
C ILE A 93 0.52 2.53 -6.73
N SER A 94 0.39 3.50 -5.83
CA SER A 94 0.69 3.34 -4.41
C SER A 94 -0.46 2.66 -3.67
N LYS A 95 -0.11 1.62 -2.90
CA LYS A 95 -1.01 0.93 -1.95
C LYS A 95 -1.07 1.63 -0.59
N SER A 96 -0.33 2.72 -0.40
CA SER A 96 -0.34 3.48 0.85
C SER A 96 -1.75 3.87 1.27
N ALA A 97 -2.06 3.72 2.57
CA ALA A 97 -3.35 4.10 3.14
C ALA A 97 -3.68 5.59 2.88
N SER A 98 -2.66 6.45 2.80
CA SER A 98 -2.84 7.89 2.48
C SER A 98 -3.42 8.12 1.08
N CYS A 99 -3.17 7.20 0.15
CA CYS A 99 -3.65 7.29 -1.23
C CYS A 99 -5.08 6.77 -1.37
N ARG A 100 -5.56 5.96 -0.43
CA ARG A 100 -6.94 5.44 -0.37
C ARG A 100 -7.44 4.84 -1.70
N TRP A 101 -6.56 4.16 -2.44
CA TRP A 101 -6.84 3.67 -3.80
C TRP A 101 -8.14 2.86 -3.89
N LEU A 102 -8.38 1.98 -2.92
CA LEU A 102 -9.53 1.09 -2.89
C LEU A 102 -10.85 1.81 -2.57
N ASP A 103 -10.79 2.94 -1.86
CA ASP A 103 -11.98 3.72 -1.50
C ASP A 103 -12.39 4.70 -2.61
N ARG A 104 -11.54 4.91 -3.61
CA ARG A 104 -11.77 5.84 -4.71
C ARG A 104 -12.76 5.28 -5.71
N SER A 105 -13.56 6.17 -6.28
CA SER A 105 -14.38 5.90 -7.46
C SER A 105 -13.51 5.59 -8.68
N ASP A 106 -14.10 4.97 -9.70
CA ASP A 106 -13.38 4.63 -10.94
C ASP A 106 -12.77 5.87 -11.60
N ILE A 107 -13.50 6.98 -11.64
CA ILE A 107 -13.01 8.24 -12.23
C ILE A 107 -11.83 8.83 -11.44
N GLU A 108 -11.85 8.74 -10.11
CA GLU A 108 -10.73 9.20 -9.28
C GLU A 108 -9.50 8.31 -9.44
N ARG A 109 -9.69 7.01 -9.65
CA ARG A 109 -8.59 6.08 -9.95
C ARG A 109 -7.99 6.36 -11.32
N GLU A 110 -8.82 6.57 -12.34
CA GLU A 110 -8.38 6.97 -13.68
C GLU A 110 -7.58 8.28 -13.65
N ASN A 111 -8.06 9.28 -12.90
CA ASN A 111 -7.33 10.53 -12.71
C ASN A 111 -5.95 10.28 -12.08
N LEU A 112 -5.83 9.50 -11.01
CA LEU A 112 -4.52 9.18 -10.42
C LEU A 112 -3.62 8.35 -11.34
N PHE A 113 -4.22 7.52 -12.20
CA PHE A 113 -3.48 6.62 -13.07
C PHE A 113 -2.82 7.37 -14.23
N PHE A 114 -3.48 8.40 -14.77
CA PHE A 114 -3.02 9.16 -15.93
C PHE A 114 -2.60 10.61 -15.64
N HIS A 115 -2.91 11.13 -14.45
CA HIS A 115 -2.64 12.51 -14.04
C HIS A 115 -2.11 12.57 -12.61
N GLU A 116 -0.78 12.69 -12.47
CA GLU A 116 -0.14 13.17 -11.23
C GLU A 116 1.06 14.09 -11.53
#